data_AF-A0AB73GAP8-F1
#
_entry.id   AF-A0AB73GAP8-F1
#
_cell.length_a   1.000
_cell.length_b   1.000
_cell.length_c   1.000
_cell.angle_alpha   90.00
_cell.angle_beta   90.00
_cell.angle_gamma   90.00
#
_symmetry.space_group_name_H-M   'P 1'
#
loop_
_entity.id
_entity.type
_entity.pdbx_description
1 polymer ?
#
loop_
_entity_poly.entity_id
_entity_poly.type
_entity_poly.pdbx_seq_one_letter_code
_entity_poly.pdbx_strand_id
1 'polypeptide(L)'
;MLVGLLAGFGWRSLADWTDSPIRIDPGTDLLSVLPDEVMALTYTTAALTVTAQRSQPAARFAVQVTYADGRAPRQCVASADLAAHLETFSTIVAQRQVDLADLAREFPRQIGRLDMRGPIASEPPPSLVFLAAEDSDAVAVTVDSLSAGHGGYAAVVRSPSRAALATLAGGCDTLARR
;
A
#
# COMPACT_ATOMS: atom_id res chain seq x y z
N MET A 1 -61.00 -34.62 -2.92
CA MET A 1 -60.01 -35.22 -1.99
C MET A 1 -58.72 -35.38 -2.78
N LEU A 2 -57.56 -35.06 -2.17
CA LEU A 2 -56.20 -34.78 -2.74
C LEU A 2 -55.95 -33.29 -3.07
N VAL A 3 -55.30 -32.48 -2.22
CA VAL A 3 -53.84 -32.43 -1.86
C VAL A 3 -53.03 -32.01 -3.11
N GLY A 4 -52.33 -30.87 -3.21
CA GLY A 4 -51.62 -30.05 -2.24
C GLY A 4 -50.12 -30.14 -2.56
N LEU A 5 -49.50 -29.06 -3.05
CA LEU A 5 -48.04 -28.78 -2.92
C LEU A 5 -47.70 -27.43 -3.58
N LEU A 6 -47.66 -26.39 -2.74
CA LEU A 6 -46.89 -25.17 -2.99
C LEU A 6 -45.43 -25.51 -2.65
N ALA A 7 -44.59 -25.72 -3.65
CA ALA A 7 -43.14 -25.73 -3.46
C ALA A 7 -42.63 -24.30 -3.68
N GLY A 8 -42.38 -23.60 -2.58
CA GLY A 8 -41.70 -22.32 -2.57
C GLY A 8 -40.30 -22.49 -3.15
N PHE A 9 -40.08 -21.94 -4.35
CA PHE A 9 -38.76 -21.59 -4.82
C PHE A 9 -38.26 -20.44 -3.94
N GLY A 10 -37.57 -20.77 -2.86
CA GLY A 10 -36.78 -19.82 -2.11
C GLY A 10 -35.67 -19.29 -3.00
N TRP A 11 -35.88 -18.11 -3.59
CA TRP A 11 -34.80 -17.27 -4.10
C TRP A 11 -33.82 -17.03 -2.94
N ARG A 12 -32.75 -17.81 -2.87
CA ARG A 12 -31.55 -17.40 -2.14
C ARG A 12 -30.98 -16.23 -2.92
N SER A 13 -31.23 -15.04 -2.37
CA SER A 13 -30.74 -13.77 -2.87
C SER A 13 -29.21 -13.84 -3.04
N LEU A 14 -28.72 -13.50 -4.23
CA LEU A 14 -27.29 -13.32 -4.50
C LEU A 14 -26.66 -12.15 -3.69
N ALA A 15 -27.47 -11.43 -2.91
CA ALA A 15 -27.05 -10.31 -2.07
C ALA A 15 -26.33 -10.72 -0.77
N ASP A 16 -26.33 -12.01 -0.39
CA ASP A 16 -25.77 -12.48 0.89
C ASP A 16 -24.25 -12.78 0.83
N TRP A 17 -23.62 -12.65 -0.34
CA TRP A 17 -22.19 -12.96 -0.54
C TRP A 17 -21.26 -11.75 -0.53
N THR A 18 -21.80 -10.52 -0.48
CA THR A 18 -21.01 -9.28 -0.56
C THR A 18 -20.75 -8.60 0.78
N ASP A 19 -21.23 -9.15 1.89
CA ASP A 19 -21.24 -8.46 3.20
C ASP A 19 -20.36 -9.14 4.27
N SER A 20 -19.47 -10.04 3.86
CA SER A 20 -18.48 -10.58 4.79
C SER A 20 -17.40 -9.52 5.05
N PRO A 21 -17.29 -8.97 6.28
CA PRO A 21 -16.23 -8.01 6.58
C PRO A 21 -14.88 -8.67 6.36
N ILE A 22 -14.01 -8.02 5.60
CA ILE A 22 -12.65 -8.49 5.37
C ILE A 22 -11.97 -8.63 6.74
N ARG A 23 -11.58 -9.86 7.10
CA ARG A 23 -10.76 -10.12 8.28
C ARG A 23 -9.30 -10.22 7.87
N ILE A 24 -8.47 -9.45 8.54
CA ILE A 24 -7.02 -9.45 8.32
C ILE A 24 -6.36 -10.11 9.52
N ASP A 25 -5.98 -11.37 9.34
CA ASP A 25 -5.22 -12.10 10.35
C ASP A 25 -3.77 -11.59 10.42
N PRO A 26 -3.14 -11.59 11.61
CA PRO A 26 -1.72 -11.28 11.75
C PRO A 26 -0.84 -12.15 10.84
N GLY A 27 0.09 -11.52 10.12
CA GLY A 27 0.97 -12.19 9.17
C GLY A 27 0.42 -12.28 7.74
N THR A 28 -0.80 -11.80 7.49
CA THR A 28 -1.36 -11.68 6.13
C THR A 28 -0.56 -10.66 5.30
N ASP A 29 -0.15 -11.04 4.10
CA ASP A 29 0.37 -10.12 3.09
C ASP A 29 -0.77 -9.25 2.54
N LEU A 30 -0.78 -7.97 2.89
CA LEU A 30 -1.73 -6.98 2.36
C LEU A 30 -1.38 -6.59 0.92
N LEU A 31 -0.09 -6.67 0.61
CA LEU A 31 0.46 -6.54 -0.72
C LEU A 31 1.69 -7.43 -0.79
N SER A 32 1.83 -8.16 -1.89
CA SER A 32 3.02 -8.95 -2.18
C SER A 32 3.32 -8.83 -3.67
N VAL A 33 4.35 -8.05 -4.00
CA VAL A 33 4.88 -7.87 -5.35
C VAL A 33 6.33 -8.29 -5.33
N LEU A 34 6.76 -9.06 -6.33
CA LEU A 34 8.16 -9.43 -6.43
C LEU A 34 9.02 -8.16 -6.63
N PRO A 35 10.13 -7.97 -5.91
CA PRO A 35 10.99 -6.81 -6.09
C PRO A 35 11.43 -6.58 -7.54
N ASP A 36 11.61 -7.66 -8.32
CA ASP A 36 11.95 -7.62 -9.75
C ASP A 36 10.79 -7.24 -10.68
N GLU A 37 9.56 -7.28 -10.18
CA GLU A 37 8.38 -6.76 -10.88
C GLU A 37 8.13 -5.29 -10.60
N VAL A 38 8.72 -4.68 -9.57
CA VAL A 38 8.53 -3.24 -9.29
C VAL A 38 9.30 -2.37 -10.30
N MET A 39 8.66 -2.00 -11.40
CA MET A 39 9.27 -1.19 -12.47
C MET A 39 9.25 0.31 -12.17
N ALA A 40 8.23 0.76 -11.45
CA ALA A 40 8.15 2.11 -10.95
C ALA A 40 7.50 2.15 -9.56
N LEU A 41 7.94 3.11 -8.75
CA LEU A 41 7.28 3.48 -7.51
C LEU A 41 7.18 5.00 -7.39
N THR A 42 6.08 5.47 -6.83
CA THR A 42 5.87 6.86 -6.47
C THR A 42 5.54 6.94 -5.00
N TYR A 43 6.33 7.68 -4.23
CA TYR A 43 6.06 7.94 -2.83
C TYR A 43 5.82 9.42 -2.59
N THR A 44 4.63 9.75 -2.13
CA THR A 44 4.19 11.14 -1.92
C THR A 44 3.99 11.40 -0.43
N THR A 45 4.55 12.50 0.05
CA THR A 45 4.37 13.02 1.41
C THR A 45 3.88 14.46 1.34
N ALA A 46 3.62 15.08 2.49
CA ALA A 46 3.33 16.52 2.54
C ALA A 46 4.52 17.40 2.09
N ALA A 47 5.76 16.88 2.17
CA ALA A 47 6.97 17.65 1.89
C ALA A 47 7.53 17.43 0.48
N LEU A 48 7.33 16.25 -0.10
CA LEU A 48 7.90 15.87 -1.39
C LEU A 48 7.20 14.69 -2.04
N THR A 49 7.47 14.56 -3.33
CA THR A 49 7.16 13.40 -4.17
C THR A 49 8.46 12.78 -4.68
N VAL A 50 8.66 11.50 -4.41
CA VAL A 50 9.71 10.68 -5.02
C VAL A 50 9.10 9.83 -6.10
N THR A 51 9.68 9.87 -7.30
CA THR A 51 9.36 8.95 -8.38
C THR A 51 10.63 8.17 -8.71
N ALA A 52 10.59 6.85 -8.59
CA ALA A 52 11.68 5.97 -9.00
C ALA A 52 11.21 5.07 -10.14
N GLN A 53 12.00 4.97 -11.21
CA GLN A 53 11.69 4.15 -12.38
C GLN A 53 12.93 3.41 -12.85
N ARG A 54 12.75 2.18 -13.34
CA ARG A 54 13.82 1.39 -13.98
C ARG A 54 13.36 0.85 -15.32
N SER A 55 14.30 0.58 -16.22
CA SER A 55 14.01 0.13 -17.59
C SER A 55 13.77 -1.37 -17.72
N GLN A 56 14.35 -2.17 -16.82
CA GLN A 56 14.20 -3.63 -16.78
C GLN A 56 14.36 -4.15 -15.34
N PRO A 57 13.91 -5.38 -15.03
CA PRO A 57 14.20 -6.03 -13.75
C PRO A 57 15.69 -5.99 -13.39
N ALA A 58 16.00 -5.95 -12.09
CA ALA A 58 17.36 -5.80 -11.56
C ALA A 58 18.17 -4.56 -12.03
N ALA A 59 17.63 -3.67 -12.86
CA ALA A 59 18.28 -2.42 -13.20
C ALA A 59 18.21 -1.41 -12.04
N ARG A 60 19.18 -0.49 -12.02
CA ARG A 60 19.17 0.67 -11.12
C ARG A 60 17.94 1.54 -11.40
N PHE A 61 17.42 2.18 -10.35
CA PHE A 61 16.32 3.13 -10.49
C PHE A 61 16.86 4.53 -10.79
N ALA A 62 16.33 5.16 -11.83
CA ALA A 62 16.38 6.60 -11.99
C ALA A 62 15.35 7.22 -11.04
N VAL A 63 15.82 8.07 -10.13
CA VAL A 63 15.00 8.71 -9.09
C VAL A 63 14.89 10.18 -9.38
N GLN A 64 13.67 10.71 -9.32
CA GLN A 64 13.37 12.14 -9.33
C GLN A 64 12.63 12.51 -8.04
N VAL A 65 13.05 13.59 -7.42
CA VAL A 65 12.45 14.15 -6.20
C VAL A 65 11.96 15.56 -6.52
N THR A 66 10.67 15.80 -6.26
CA THR A 66 10.04 17.12 -6.37
C THR A 66 9.60 17.56 -4.98
N TYR A 67 9.94 18.78 -4.57
CA TYR A 67 9.60 19.30 -3.24
C TYR A 67 8.32 20.14 -3.29
N ALA A 68 7.45 19.98 -2.30
CA ALA A 68 6.21 20.73 -2.19
C ALA A 68 6.43 22.23 -1.87
N ASP A 69 7.59 22.56 -1.30
CA ASP A 69 8.01 23.93 -0.98
C ASP A 69 8.55 24.73 -2.18
N GLY A 70 8.53 24.16 -3.38
CA GLY A 70 8.97 24.81 -4.61
C GLY A 70 10.48 24.81 -4.84
N ARG A 71 11.28 24.13 -3.99
CA ARG A 71 12.71 23.90 -4.29
C ARG A 71 12.90 23.17 -5.61
N ALA A 72 14.04 23.42 -6.25
CA ALA A 72 14.40 22.78 -7.50
C ALA A 72 14.37 21.25 -7.36
N PRO A 73 13.75 20.52 -8.33
CA PRO A 73 13.75 19.08 -8.33
C PRO A 73 15.18 18.51 -8.33
N ARG A 74 15.37 17.37 -7.67
CA ARG A 74 16.63 16.64 -7.66
C ARG A 74 16.50 15.31 -8.37
N GLN A 75 17.59 14.88 -8.99
CA GLN A 75 17.67 13.58 -9.65
C GLN A 75 18.88 12.82 -9.11
N CYS A 76 18.73 11.51 -8.99
CA CYS A 76 19.77 10.60 -8.56
C CYS A 76 19.52 9.20 -9.10
N VAL A 77 20.47 8.30 -8.87
CA VAL A 77 20.35 6.88 -9.20
C VAL A 77 20.36 6.10 -7.89
N ALA A 78 19.39 5.22 -7.72
CA ALA A 78 19.33 4.27 -6.62
C ALA A 78 19.68 2.85 -7.12
N SER A 79 20.17 2.01 -6.20
CA SER A 79 20.40 0.59 -6.47
C SER A 79 19.11 -0.13 -6.85
N ALA A 80 19.24 -1.31 -7.46
CA ALA A 80 18.11 -2.14 -7.87
C ALA A 80 17.22 -2.62 -6.71
N ASP A 81 17.74 -2.59 -5.48
CA ASP A 81 17.05 -2.93 -4.22
C ASP A 81 16.52 -1.69 -3.46
N LEU A 82 16.51 -0.53 -4.12
CA LEU A 82 16.12 0.79 -3.59
C LEU A 82 16.70 1.09 -2.19
N ALA A 83 18.03 1.02 -2.11
CA ALA A 83 18.80 1.15 -0.90
C ALA A 83 18.49 0.06 0.15
N ALA A 84 18.45 -1.21 -0.27
CA ALA A 84 18.18 -2.39 0.57
C ALA A 84 16.79 -2.41 1.24
N HIS A 85 15.82 -1.67 0.70
CA HIS A 85 14.48 -1.55 1.27
C HIS A 85 13.35 -1.93 0.31
N LEU A 86 13.64 -2.24 -0.96
CA LEU A 86 12.60 -2.53 -1.95
C LEU A 86 11.68 -3.67 -1.51
N GLU A 87 12.23 -4.76 -0.97
CA GLU A 87 11.45 -5.87 -0.43
C GLU A 87 10.48 -5.44 0.67
N THR A 88 10.93 -4.54 1.54
CA THR A 88 10.12 -4.00 2.65
C THR A 88 8.95 -3.13 2.17
N PHE A 89 9.03 -2.56 0.96
CA PHE A 89 7.95 -1.80 0.35
C PHE A 89 7.08 -2.63 -0.59
N SER A 90 7.62 -3.69 -1.18
CA SER A 90 6.90 -4.57 -2.11
C SER A 90 6.13 -5.67 -1.39
N THR A 91 6.46 -5.97 -0.13
CA THR A 91 5.74 -6.92 0.73
C THR A 91 5.29 -6.25 2.04
N ILE A 92 3.98 -6.04 2.16
CA ILE A 92 3.35 -5.36 3.29
C ILE A 92 2.66 -6.41 4.17
N VAL A 93 3.20 -6.62 5.37
CA VAL A 93 2.71 -7.69 6.25
C VAL A 93 1.88 -7.09 7.38
N ALA A 94 0.63 -7.54 7.50
CA ALA A 94 -0.25 -7.13 8.58
C ALA A 94 0.25 -7.63 9.95
N GLN A 95 0.21 -6.75 10.93
CA GLN A 95 0.35 -7.10 12.35
C GLN A 95 -1.02 -7.38 12.98
N ARG A 96 -2.00 -6.51 12.71
CA ARG A 96 -3.40 -6.64 13.16
C ARG A 96 -4.30 -5.74 12.31
N GLN A 97 -5.57 -6.07 12.22
CA GLN A 97 -6.59 -5.18 11.69
C GLN A 97 -6.84 -3.97 12.62
N VAL A 98 -7.25 -2.85 12.02
CA VAL A 98 -7.71 -1.63 12.70
C VAL A 98 -9.10 -1.31 12.20
N ASP A 99 -10.01 -0.92 13.09
CA ASP A 99 -11.32 -0.41 12.68
C ASP A 99 -11.14 0.96 12.01
N LEU A 100 -11.79 1.17 10.87
CA LEU A 100 -11.75 2.44 10.17
C LEU A 100 -12.29 3.60 11.02
N ALA A 101 -13.25 3.35 11.91
CA ALA A 101 -13.79 4.35 12.83
C ALA A 101 -12.75 4.82 13.86
N ASP A 102 -11.83 3.93 14.26
CA ASP A 102 -10.78 4.23 15.24
C ASP A 102 -9.49 4.74 14.59
N LEU A 103 -9.32 4.53 13.29
CA LEU A 103 -8.09 4.82 12.57
C LEU A 103 -7.62 6.27 12.72
N ALA A 104 -8.52 7.25 12.57
CA ALA A 104 -8.16 8.66 12.68
C ALA A 104 -7.75 9.06 14.11
N ARG A 105 -8.20 8.31 15.12
CA ARG A 105 -7.86 8.52 16.53
C ARG A 105 -6.54 7.85 16.90
N GLU A 106 -6.31 6.62 16.43
CA GLU A 106 -5.08 5.85 16.74
C GLU A 106 -3.89 6.27 15.87
N PHE A 107 -4.14 6.64 14.60
CA PHE A 107 -3.12 6.98 13.61
C PHE A 107 -3.46 8.30 12.90
N PRO A 108 -3.43 9.44 13.62
CA PRO A 108 -3.94 10.72 13.11
C PRO A 108 -3.10 11.34 11.99
N ARG A 109 -1.88 10.85 11.75
CA ARG A 109 -0.91 11.50 10.86
C ARG A 109 -0.64 10.68 9.62
N GLN A 110 -1.06 11.17 8.45
CA GLN A 110 -0.61 10.61 7.18
C GLN A 110 0.88 10.93 6.97
N ILE A 111 1.70 9.89 6.83
CA ILE A 111 3.14 10.01 6.62
C ILE A 111 3.55 9.80 5.18
N GLY A 112 2.72 9.14 4.37
CA GLY A 112 2.89 9.14 2.92
C GLY A 112 1.90 8.24 2.18
N ARG A 113 1.95 8.27 0.86
CA ARG A 113 1.23 7.38 -0.05
C ARG A 113 2.21 6.73 -0.99
N LEU A 114 2.13 5.41 -1.15
CA LEU A 114 2.94 4.64 -2.08
C LEU A 114 2.07 4.09 -3.20
N ASP A 115 2.52 4.33 -4.41
CA ASP A 115 1.96 3.77 -5.64
C ASP A 115 3.06 2.94 -6.30
N MET A 116 2.74 1.71 -6.72
CA MET A 116 3.69 0.84 -7.43
C MET A 116 3.13 0.41 -8.77
N ARG A 117 4.02 0.19 -9.75
CA ARG A 117 3.65 -0.29 -11.09
C ARG A 117 4.58 -1.39 -11.53
N GLY A 118 3.95 -2.48 -12.01
CA GLY A 118 4.61 -3.61 -12.63
C GLY A 118 4.85 -3.44 -14.14
N PRO A 119 5.52 -4.41 -14.79
CA PRO A 119 5.81 -4.36 -16.22
C PRO A 119 4.57 -4.63 -17.10
N ILE A 120 3.58 -5.41 -16.64
CA ILE A 120 2.50 -5.97 -17.49
C ILE A 120 1.15 -6.14 -16.74
N ALA A 121 0.96 -5.55 -15.57
CA ALA A 121 -0.24 -5.84 -14.78
C ALA A 121 -1.51 -5.22 -15.42
N SER A 122 -2.50 -6.06 -15.76
CA SER A 122 -3.82 -5.63 -16.24
C SER A 122 -4.59 -4.79 -15.21
N GLU A 123 -4.22 -4.90 -13.92
CA GLU A 123 -4.68 -4.04 -12.85
C GLU A 123 -3.47 -3.61 -12.00
N PRO A 124 -3.24 -2.29 -11.81
CA PRO A 124 -2.13 -1.83 -10.97
C PRO A 124 -2.36 -2.24 -9.50
N PRO A 125 -1.27 -2.47 -8.73
CA PRO A 125 -1.37 -2.59 -7.28
C PRO A 125 -2.17 -1.43 -6.69
N PRO A 126 -2.96 -1.66 -5.62
CA PRO A 126 -3.70 -0.58 -5.00
C PRO A 126 -2.75 0.46 -4.40
N SER A 127 -3.18 1.72 -4.41
CA SER A 127 -2.49 2.80 -3.70
C SER A 127 -2.53 2.54 -2.20
N LEU A 128 -1.37 2.59 -1.54
CA LEU A 128 -1.26 2.39 -0.10
C LEU A 128 -1.06 3.73 0.61
N VAL A 129 -1.90 4.05 1.58
CA VAL A 129 -1.72 5.23 2.44
C VAL A 129 -1.19 4.79 3.79
N PHE A 130 -0.06 5.37 4.20
CA PHE A 130 0.60 5.09 5.47
C PHE A 130 0.28 6.19 6.48
N LEU A 131 -0.14 5.75 7.67
CA LEU A 131 -0.51 6.59 8.80
C LEU A 131 0.37 6.22 10.00
N ALA A 132 0.83 7.21 10.75
CA ALA A 132 1.61 7.02 11.96
C ALA A 132 0.80 7.31 13.21
N ALA A 133 1.06 6.51 14.26
CA ALA A 133 0.66 6.85 15.61
C ALA A 133 1.48 8.06 16.13
N GLU A 134 0.94 8.81 17.09
CA GLU A 134 1.65 9.96 17.68
C GLU A 134 2.80 9.52 18.57
N ASP A 135 2.53 8.57 19.46
CA ASP A 135 3.43 8.21 20.57
C ASP A 135 4.18 6.88 20.36
N SER A 136 4.12 6.31 19.15
CA SER A 136 4.84 5.08 18.83
C SER A 136 5.33 5.03 17.39
N ASP A 137 6.18 4.04 17.10
CA ASP A 137 6.65 3.73 15.75
C ASP A 137 5.66 2.88 14.94
N ALA A 138 4.46 2.63 15.47
CA ALA A 138 3.44 1.87 14.77
C ALA A 138 2.96 2.61 13.52
N VAL A 139 2.81 1.85 12.44
CA VAL A 139 2.32 2.33 11.15
C VAL A 139 1.06 1.55 10.80
N ALA A 140 0.01 2.27 10.44
CA ALA A 140 -1.17 1.70 9.81
C ALA A 140 -1.14 1.96 8.30
N VAL A 141 -1.68 1.01 7.54
CA VAL A 141 -1.92 1.13 6.11
C VAL A 141 -3.42 1.10 5.88
N THR A 142 -3.90 1.99 5.02
CA THR A 142 -5.20 1.84 4.37
C THR A 142 -5.04 1.48 2.92
N VAL A 143 -5.95 0.64 2.45
CA VAL A 143 -6.05 0.24 1.06
C VAL A 143 -7.40 0.70 0.54
N ASP A 144 -7.38 1.57 -0.47
CA ASP A 144 -8.60 2.06 -1.11
C ASP A 144 -9.02 1.04 -2.18
N SER A 145 -9.75 0.00 -1.77
CA SER A 145 -10.18 -1.08 -2.66
C SER A 145 -11.50 -0.74 -3.36
N LEU A 146 -11.53 0.34 -4.15
CA LEU A 146 -12.67 0.62 -5.02
C LEU A 146 -12.92 -0.49 -6.06
N SER A 147 -11.91 -1.32 -6.38
CA SER A 147 -12.01 -2.39 -7.38
C SER A 147 -12.83 -3.62 -6.97
N ALA A 148 -13.11 -3.82 -5.68
CA ALA A 148 -13.71 -5.09 -5.21
C ALA A 148 -15.17 -4.97 -4.76
N GLY A 149 -15.77 -3.79 -4.67
CA GLY A 149 -17.11 -3.62 -4.08
C GLY A 149 -17.20 -3.94 -2.58
N HIS A 150 -16.05 -4.14 -1.93
CA HIS A 150 -15.90 -4.30 -0.49
C HIS A 150 -15.37 -2.98 0.06
N GLY A 151 -15.92 -2.50 1.18
CA GLY A 151 -15.41 -1.30 1.84
C GLY A 151 -13.89 -1.38 2.08
N GLY A 152 -13.21 -0.24 2.10
CA GLY A 152 -11.78 -0.20 2.40
C GLY A 152 -11.44 -0.85 3.74
N TYR A 153 -10.17 -1.17 3.96
CA TYR A 153 -9.71 -1.73 5.22
C TYR A 153 -8.47 -1.00 5.73
N ALA A 154 -8.20 -1.15 7.03
CA ALA A 154 -7.00 -0.66 7.67
C ALA A 154 -6.34 -1.75 8.51
N ALA A 155 -5.01 -1.75 8.52
CA ALA A 155 -4.23 -2.66 9.35
C ALA A 155 -2.96 -1.98 9.84
N VAL A 156 -2.57 -2.28 11.08
CA VAL A 156 -1.20 -2.01 11.54
C VAL A 156 -0.27 -2.97 10.82
N VAL A 157 0.87 -2.49 10.33
CA VAL A 157 1.81 -3.29 9.55
C VAL A 157 3.09 -3.56 10.33
N ARG A 158 3.67 -4.76 10.13
CA ARG A 158 5.03 -5.09 10.61
C ARG A 158 6.10 -4.51 9.69
N SER A 159 5.80 -4.45 8.39
CA SER A 159 6.66 -3.89 7.33
C SER A 159 5.79 -3.13 6.32
N PRO A 160 6.25 -1.98 5.81
CA PRO A 160 7.47 -1.25 6.16
C PRO A 160 7.39 -0.60 7.56
N SER A 161 8.55 -0.45 8.20
CA SER A 161 8.65 0.36 9.41
C SER A 161 8.62 1.86 9.09
N ARG A 162 8.35 2.69 10.10
CA ARG A 162 8.44 4.16 9.97
C ARG A 162 9.81 4.62 9.48
N ALA A 163 10.89 3.96 9.91
CA ALA A 163 12.25 4.26 9.47
C ALA A 163 12.50 3.88 8.00
N ALA A 164 11.93 2.77 7.53
CA ALA A 164 11.98 2.44 6.10
C ALA A 164 11.26 3.52 5.28
N LEU A 165 10.05 3.92 5.66
CA LEU A 165 9.33 5.01 4.99
C LEU A 165 10.09 6.33 5.01
N ALA A 166 10.80 6.64 6.11
CA ALA A 166 11.68 7.80 6.20
C ALA A 166 12.83 7.76 5.18
N THR A 167 13.27 6.56 4.76
CA THR A 167 14.27 6.40 3.70
C THR A 167 13.73 6.84 2.34
N LEU A 168 12.46 6.57 2.02
CA LEU A 168 11.82 7.16 0.84
C LEU A 168 11.64 8.68 1.00
N ALA A 169 11.23 9.13 2.19
CA ALA A 169 11.05 10.55 2.48
C ALA A 169 12.37 11.35 2.47
N GLY A 170 13.53 10.72 2.63
CA GLY A 170 14.82 11.40 2.46
C GLY A 170 15.21 11.67 0.99
N GLY A 171 14.47 11.10 0.04
CA GLY A 171 14.70 11.30 -1.39
C GLY A 171 16.13 10.94 -1.79
N CYS A 172 16.79 11.80 -2.56
CA CYS A 172 18.15 11.52 -3.03
C CYS A 172 19.21 11.47 -1.93
N ASP A 173 18.98 12.04 -0.75
CA ASP A 173 19.99 12.03 0.32
C ASP A 173 20.09 10.65 0.99
N THR A 174 19.03 9.85 0.91
CA THR A 174 18.93 8.50 1.47
C THR A 174 18.96 7.41 0.39
N LEU A 175 18.41 7.69 -0.79
CA LEU A 175 18.30 6.72 -1.88
C LEU A 175 19.53 6.65 -2.77
N ALA A 176 20.32 7.73 -2.86
CA ALA A 176 21.53 7.72 -3.66
C ALA A 176 22.62 6.87 -2.96
N ARG A 177 22.83 5.64 -3.43
CA ARG A 177 24.03 4.86 -3.11
C ARG A 177 25.01 4.96 -4.27
N ARG A 178 26.26 5.31 -3.96
CA ARG A 178 27.40 5.33 -4.91
C ARG A 178 27.72 3.92 -5.38
#